data_AF-A0A125NUS4-F1
#
_entry.id   AF-A0A125NUS4-F1
#
_cell.length_a   1.000
_cell.length_b   1.000
_cell.length_c   1.000
_cell.angle_alpha   90.00
_cell.angle_beta   90.00
_cell.angle_gamma   90.00
#
_symmetry.space_group_name_H-M   'P 1'
#
loop_
_entity.id
_entity.type
_entity.pdbx_description
1 polymer ?
#
loop_
_entity_poly.entity_id
_entity_poly.type
_entity_poly.pdbx_seq_one_letter_code
_entity_poly.pdbx_strand_id
1 'polypeptide(L)'
;MANKKFLGLMVGSVGVVYGDIGTSPLYAFRVAVDAAKGSSLPGNEVVYGVLSLITWALLLIVTLKYVVILLRADNKGEGGMFALMALGQSVAKKSTPVIVGLGIAGAAFFYGDAVITPAISVLSAMEGLTLISPTFEKFVVPLSVLILVLLFSVQSRGTSKVAAFFGPVTVVWFLTLALGGVINIVANPGVLLALNPWYGVQFLLNHGFLGLTVLGLVFLAITGAETLYADLGHFGRKPIQAAWFVLVLPCLLLNYFGQGALVLTHPETLTNTFFLLYPDWALPFIVVLAAIATVVAAQAVITGTFSLTRQAIQLGMLPRFGITHTSESMSGQIYLPRVNWMLLIAVLLMVVMFQSSTNLASAYGVAVTAAMVITSMLAILVLWQYWKWPLWQTLALLLPLMVLEQFFFAANMLKVFEGGWLPLVLAACIATIMWTWVRGSRLLAKQTRKDEADMEWLLRRLDAKPPHRVPGTAVFFTADPTAAPTALMHNLKHNRVLHERNIILSIKTEDVPRVPRYERLTVDRVSDTFIRVVARYGFMETPSVPKIFEVCRRKDLNVDVATTSFFLSRRNLKTTPKSEMPAWQDKLFVALARSAQDATTYFRIPTDRVVEVGTQVAV
;
A
#
# COMPACT_ATOMS: atom_id res chain seq x y z
N MET A 1 24.37 -21.14 -7.00
CA MET A 1 23.34 -20.21 -7.52
C MET A 1 22.34 -19.74 -6.46
N ALA A 2 21.80 -20.61 -5.60
CA ALA A 2 20.80 -20.24 -4.59
C ALA A 2 21.26 -19.16 -3.59
N ASN A 3 22.50 -19.23 -3.06
CA ASN A 3 23.04 -18.22 -2.13
C ASN A 3 23.21 -16.83 -2.78
N LYS A 4 23.66 -16.76 -4.04
CA LYS A 4 23.79 -15.47 -4.76
C LYS A 4 22.43 -14.81 -4.98
N LYS A 5 21.39 -15.61 -5.27
CA LYS A 5 20.01 -15.12 -5.39
C LYS A 5 19.45 -14.64 -4.05
N PHE A 6 19.74 -15.36 -2.97
CA PHE A 6 19.32 -14.97 -1.62
C PHE A 6 19.95 -13.64 -1.18
N LEU A 7 21.27 -13.49 -1.33
CA LEU A 7 21.98 -12.25 -0.99
C LEU A 7 21.49 -11.06 -1.84
N GLY A 8 21.26 -11.27 -3.14
CA GLY A 8 20.69 -10.23 -4.00
C GLY A 8 19.29 -9.78 -3.56
N LEU A 9 18.44 -10.72 -3.14
CA LEU A 9 17.12 -10.40 -2.58
C LEU A 9 17.21 -9.72 -1.22
N MET A 10 18.16 -10.11 -0.37
CA MET A 10 18.42 -9.48 0.93
C MET A 10 18.85 -8.02 0.73
N VAL A 11 19.85 -7.75 -0.09
CA VAL A 11 20.32 -6.39 -0.41
C VAL A 11 19.22 -5.57 -1.10
N GLY A 12 18.45 -6.19 -2.01
CA GLY A 12 17.29 -5.54 -2.61
C GLY A 12 16.23 -5.14 -1.58
N SER A 13 15.95 -6.00 -0.60
CA SER A 13 15.01 -5.70 0.48
C SER A 13 15.53 -4.60 1.40
N VAL A 14 16.84 -4.49 1.65
CA VAL A 14 17.40 -3.37 2.44
C VAL A 14 17.01 -2.02 1.82
N GLY A 15 17.11 -1.88 0.51
CA GLY A 15 16.76 -0.63 -0.17
C GLY A 15 15.26 -0.36 -0.24
N VAL A 16 14.48 -1.35 -0.69
CA VAL A 16 13.05 -1.14 -0.98
C VAL A 16 12.17 -1.31 0.26
N VAL A 17 12.49 -2.25 1.15
CA VAL A 17 11.65 -2.54 2.33
C VAL A 17 12.05 -1.67 3.52
N TYR A 18 13.35 -1.47 3.74
CA TYR A 18 13.86 -0.80 4.93
C TYR A 18 14.30 0.64 4.71
N GLY A 19 14.12 1.19 3.51
CA GLY A 19 14.45 2.59 3.21
C GLY A 19 13.68 3.57 4.10
N ASP A 20 12.38 3.36 4.26
CA ASP A 20 11.49 4.21 5.07
C ASP A 20 11.94 4.28 6.54
N ILE A 21 11.89 3.16 7.26
CA ILE A 21 12.35 3.08 8.66
C ILE A 21 13.83 3.45 8.84
N GLY A 22 14.65 3.27 7.79
CA GLY A 22 16.05 3.64 7.77
C GLY A 22 16.29 5.15 7.81
N THR A 23 15.31 5.97 7.43
CA THR A 23 15.41 7.44 7.45
C THR A 23 14.88 8.06 8.73
N SER A 24 14.09 7.34 9.53
CA SER A 24 13.59 7.78 10.84
C SER A 24 14.64 8.32 11.82
N PRO A 25 15.91 7.84 11.84
CA PRO A 25 16.94 8.42 12.71
C PRO A 25 17.25 9.89 12.44
N LEU A 26 16.91 10.44 11.27
CA LEU A 26 17.07 11.85 10.94
C LEU A 26 16.25 12.77 11.87
N TYR A 27 15.12 12.30 12.38
CA TYR A 27 14.17 13.14 13.11
C TYR A 27 13.64 12.53 14.42
N ALA A 28 13.44 11.21 14.49
CA ALA A 28 12.64 10.59 15.56
C ALA A 28 13.17 10.85 16.97
N PHE A 29 14.48 10.68 17.20
CA PHE A 29 15.09 10.87 18.52
C PHE A 29 15.07 12.33 18.94
N ARG A 30 15.55 13.24 18.07
CA ARG A 30 15.52 14.69 18.30
C ARG A 30 14.12 15.14 18.70
N VAL A 31 13.12 14.81 17.89
CA VAL A 31 11.74 15.29 18.09
C VAL A 31 11.17 14.76 19.40
N ALA A 32 11.42 13.49 19.75
CA ALA A 32 10.95 12.91 21.01
C ALA A 32 11.61 13.54 22.25
N VAL A 33 12.93 13.79 22.22
CA VAL A 33 13.65 14.42 23.35
C VAL A 33 13.32 15.91 23.46
N ASP A 34 13.18 16.61 22.34
CA ASP A 34 12.82 18.04 22.31
C ASP A 34 11.44 18.29 22.90
N ALA A 35 10.47 17.42 22.62
CA ALA A 35 9.15 17.47 23.26
C ALA A 35 9.19 17.11 24.76
N ALA A 36 10.14 16.26 25.16
CA ALA A 36 10.25 15.81 26.55
C ALA A 36 10.93 16.83 27.47
N LYS A 37 11.87 17.62 26.97
CA LYS A 37 12.61 18.62 27.77
C LYS A 37 11.80 19.89 28.06
N GLY A 38 10.77 20.19 27.27
CA GLY A 38 10.08 21.49 27.33
C GLY A 38 11.06 22.65 27.11
N SER A 39 11.16 23.56 28.08
CA SER A 39 12.03 24.76 28.00
C SER A 39 13.42 24.58 28.63
N SER A 40 13.74 23.43 29.23
CA SER A 40 15.03 23.17 29.90
C SER A 40 15.95 22.28 29.05
N LEU A 41 17.22 22.18 29.44
CA LEU A 41 18.14 21.18 28.86
C LEU A 41 17.63 19.77 29.18
N PRO A 42 17.78 18.80 28.25
CA PRO A 42 17.32 17.44 28.48
C PRO A 42 18.08 16.82 29.66
N GLY A 43 17.36 16.47 30.73
CA GLY A 43 17.93 15.71 31.83
C GLY A 43 18.27 14.28 31.39
N ASN A 44 19.25 13.65 32.05
CA ASN A 44 19.68 12.28 31.74
C ASN A 44 18.49 11.29 31.74
N GLU A 45 17.55 11.43 32.68
CA GLU A 45 16.33 10.62 32.75
C GLU A 45 15.53 10.63 31.45
N VAL A 46 15.40 11.79 30.81
CA VAL A 46 14.67 11.96 29.55
C VAL A 46 15.35 11.17 28.43
N VAL A 47 16.67 11.29 28.32
CA VAL A 47 17.42 10.59 27.27
C VAL A 47 17.33 9.07 27.45
N TYR A 48 17.57 8.56 28.66
CA TYR A 48 17.44 7.13 28.96
C TYR A 48 16.01 6.63 28.71
N GLY A 49 15.00 7.40 29.12
CA GLY A 49 13.59 7.07 28.93
C GLY A 49 13.21 6.97 27.46
N VAL A 50 13.51 7.99 26.66
CA VAL A 50 13.20 8.02 25.22
C VAL A 50 13.91 6.91 24.46
N LEU A 51 15.20 6.68 24.72
CA LEU A 51 15.96 5.60 24.09
C LEU A 51 15.39 4.23 24.44
N SER A 52 15.02 4.01 25.69
CA SER A 52 14.35 2.77 26.12
C SER A 52 13.04 2.58 25.36
N LEU A 53 12.20 3.61 25.27
CA LEU A 53 10.93 3.52 24.54
C LEU A 53 11.13 3.23 23.05
N ILE A 54 12.09 3.88 22.38
CA ILE A 54 12.44 3.61 20.97
C ILE A 54 12.90 2.16 20.79
N THR A 55 13.81 1.69 21.65
CA THR A 55 14.37 0.33 21.60
C THR A 55 13.25 -0.71 21.69
N TRP A 56 12.39 -0.58 22.70
CA TRP A 56 11.33 -1.54 22.94
C TRP A 56 10.19 -1.42 21.92
N ALA A 57 9.94 -0.25 21.34
CA ALA A 57 9.04 -0.12 20.19
C ALA A 57 9.57 -0.88 18.96
N LEU A 58 10.87 -0.76 18.64
CA LEU A 58 11.52 -1.51 17.54
C LEU A 58 11.49 -3.02 17.79
N LEU A 59 11.69 -3.48 19.03
CA LEU A 59 11.68 -4.89 19.37
C LEU A 59 10.26 -5.48 19.39
N LEU A 60 9.29 -4.80 20.00
CA LEU A 60 7.93 -5.33 20.18
C LEU A 60 7.07 -5.16 18.92
N ILE A 61 7.07 -3.96 18.33
CA ILE A 61 6.23 -3.69 17.17
C ILE A 61 6.91 -4.18 15.90
N VAL A 62 8.09 -3.65 15.57
CA VAL A 62 8.71 -3.98 14.27
C VAL A 62 9.24 -5.41 14.26
N THR A 63 9.98 -5.83 15.28
CA THR A 63 10.62 -7.16 15.29
C THR A 63 9.60 -8.26 15.58
N LEU A 64 8.92 -8.21 16.73
CA LEU A 64 8.01 -9.29 17.14
C LEU A 64 6.72 -9.30 16.32
N LYS A 65 5.94 -8.21 16.28
CA LYS A 65 4.69 -8.16 15.51
C LYS A 65 4.93 -8.27 14.00
N TYR A 66 5.71 -7.37 13.41
CA TYR A 66 5.80 -7.32 11.95
C TYR A 66 6.71 -8.42 11.37
N VAL A 67 7.98 -8.45 11.78
CA VAL A 67 9.00 -9.33 11.17
C VAL A 67 8.82 -10.81 11.55
N VAL A 68 8.46 -11.12 12.79
CA VAL A 68 8.34 -12.52 13.26
C VAL A 68 6.94 -13.10 13.01
N ILE A 69 5.88 -12.34 13.30
CA ILE A 69 4.48 -12.82 13.23
C ILE A 69 3.85 -12.50 11.88
N LEU A 70 3.68 -11.22 11.51
CA LEU A 70 2.90 -10.83 10.33
C LEU A 70 3.51 -11.30 9.01
N LEU A 71 4.84 -11.33 8.86
CA LEU A 71 5.46 -11.90 7.67
C LEU A 71 5.14 -13.40 7.45
N ARG A 72 4.59 -14.10 8.44
CA ARG A 72 4.08 -15.47 8.28
C ARG A 72 2.60 -15.50 7.88
N ALA A 73 1.85 -14.44 8.17
CA ALA A 73 0.45 -14.29 7.80
C ALA A 73 0.32 -13.84 6.34
N ASP A 74 0.93 -14.57 5.41
CA ASP A 74 0.86 -14.28 3.98
C ASP A 74 -0.36 -14.94 3.32
N ASN A 75 -0.96 -14.26 2.34
CA ASN A 75 -1.93 -14.86 1.44
C ASN A 75 -1.17 -15.34 0.20
N LYS A 76 -0.78 -16.62 0.17
CA LYS A 76 -0.03 -17.26 -0.93
C LYS A 76 1.20 -16.45 -1.40
N GLY A 77 1.99 -15.95 -0.45
CA GLY A 77 3.21 -15.19 -0.67
C GLY A 77 3.04 -13.67 -0.65
N GLU A 78 1.81 -13.14 -0.67
CA GLU A 78 1.54 -11.70 -0.59
C GLU A 78 1.19 -11.27 0.84
N GLY A 79 1.68 -10.11 1.26
CA GLY A 79 1.36 -9.51 2.56
C GLY A 79 0.65 -8.16 2.40
N GLY A 80 0.54 -7.43 3.51
CA GLY A 80 -0.14 -6.15 3.59
C GLY A 80 -1.60 -6.23 4.00
N MET A 81 -2.24 -5.07 4.13
CA MET A 81 -3.58 -4.98 4.71
C MET A 81 -4.65 -5.71 3.90
N PHE A 82 -4.60 -5.60 2.56
CA PHE A 82 -5.55 -6.32 1.72
C PHE A 82 -5.35 -7.83 1.74
N ALA A 83 -4.13 -8.32 1.97
CA ALA A 83 -3.88 -9.74 2.18
C ALA A 83 -4.55 -10.24 3.47
N LEU A 84 -4.41 -9.52 4.60
CA LEU A 84 -5.10 -9.86 5.85
C LEU A 84 -6.63 -9.78 5.70
N MET A 85 -7.11 -8.74 5.01
CA MET A 85 -8.54 -8.56 4.75
C MET A 85 -9.10 -9.74 3.93
N ALA A 86 -8.43 -10.14 2.85
CA ALA A 86 -8.84 -11.28 2.02
C ALA A 86 -8.81 -12.61 2.79
N LEU A 87 -7.76 -12.85 3.58
CA LEU A 87 -7.68 -14.03 4.47
C LEU A 87 -8.84 -14.04 5.48
N GLY A 88 -9.10 -12.91 6.14
CA GLY A 88 -10.21 -12.78 7.09
C GLY A 88 -11.57 -13.05 6.46
N GLN A 89 -11.84 -12.52 5.26
CA GLN A 89 -13.10 -12.74 4.55
C GLN A 89 -13.31 -14.20 4.15
N SER A 90 -12.23 -14.93 3.83
CA SER A 90 -12.31 -16.34 3.43
C SER A 90 -12.84 -17.25 4.55
N VAL A 91 -12.61 -16.89 5.81
CA VAL A 91 -13.02 -17.68 6.99
C VAL A 91 -14.20 -17.10 7.75
N ALA A 92 -14.31 -15.78 7.85
CA ALA A 92 -15.32 -15.10 8.67
C ALA A 92 -16.43 -14.47 7.83
N LYS A 93 -17.15 -15.29 7.05
CA LYS A 93 -18.20 -14.84 6.10
C LYS A 93 -19.30 -13.96 6.71
N LYS A 94 -19.65 -14.17 7.99
CA LYS A 94 -20.65 -13.34 8.70
C LYS A 94 -20.12 -11.94 9.05
N SER A 95 -18.82 -11.80 9.25
CA SER A 95 -18.15 -10.54 9.61
C SER A 95 -17.55 -9.82 8.40
N THR A 96 -17.79 -10.31 7.18
CA THR A 96 -17.28 -9.71 5.94
C THR A 96 -17.50 -8.20 5.85
N PRO A 97 -18.68 -7.63 6.18
CA PRO A 97 -18.86 -6.16 6.13
C PRO A 97 -17.91 -5.39 7.04
N VAL A 98 -17.66 -5.91 8.26
CA VAL A 98 -16.73 -5.30 9.22
C VAL A 98 -15.29 -5.43 8.72
N ILE A 99 -14.91 -6.60 8.19
CA ILE A 99 -13.56 -6.85 7.67
C ILE A 99 -13.28 -5.97 6.45
N VAL A 100 -14.24 -5.81 5.53
CA VAL A 100 -14.14 -4.86 4.41
C VAL A 100 -14.01 -3.43 4.94
N GLY A 101 -14.81 -3.04 5.93
CA GLY A 101 -14.73 -1.72 6.56
C GLY A 101 -13.35 -1.43 7.15
N LEU A 102 -12.79 -2.38 7.90
CA LEU A 102 -11.44 -2.31 8.46
C LEU A 102 -10.38 -2.24 7.36
N GLY A 103 -10.49 -3.07 6.31
CA GLY A 103 -9.58 -3.07 5.17
C GLY A 103 -9.59 -1.74 4.40
N ILE A 104 -10.76 -1.13 4.20
CA ILE A 104 -10.88 0.20 3.59
C ILE A 104 -10.26 1.26 4.50
N ALA A 105 -10.58 1.24 5.80
CA ALA A 105 -10.10 2.23 6.75
C ALA A 105 -8.57 2.23 6.84
N GLY A 106 -7.95 1.07 7.04
CA GLY A 106 -6.50 1.04 7.18
C GLY A 106 -5.77 1.20 5.84
N ALA A 107 -6.35 0.81 4.69
CA ALA A 107 -5.80 1.17 3.39
C ALA A 107 -5.79 2.70 3.20
N ALA A 108 -6.88 3.36 3.58
CA ALA A 108 -6.97 4.82 3.52
C ALA A 108 -5.96 5.52 4.44
N PHE A 109 -5.72 5.00 5.64
CA PHE A 109 -4.67 5.50 6.52
C PHE A 109 -3.26 5.28 5.96
N PHE A 110 -3.00 4.14 5.33
CA PHE A 110 -1.73 3.88 4.63
C PHE A 110 -1.50 4.88 3.49
N TYR A 111 -2.54 5.22 2.70
CA TYR A 111 -2.41 6.28 1.70
C TYR A 111 -2.10 7.65 2.33
N GLY A 112 -2.62 7.91 3.54
CA GLY A 112 -2.26 9.10 4.32
C GLY A 112 -0.76 9.13 4.64
N ASP A 113 -0.20 8.03 5.13
CA ASP A 113 1.24 7.87 5.39
C ASP A 113 2.07 8.05 4.11
N ALA A 114 1.59 7.51 2.99
CA ALA A 114 2.28 7.59 1.71
C ALA A 114 2.50 9.03 1.19
N VAL A 115 1.69 9.97 1.67
CA VAL A 115 1.86 11.40 1.38
C VAL A 115 2.90 12.05 2.30
N ILE A 116 2.99 11.58 3.55
CA ILE A 116 3.76 12.26 4.60
C ILE A 116 5.22 11.81 4.58
N THR A 117 5.49 10.52 4.41
CA THR A 117 6.86 9.98 4.46
C THR A 117 7.82 10.67 3.49
N PRO A 118 7.47 10.89 2.20
CA PRO A 118 8.34 11.64 1.30
C PRO A 118 8.56 13.09 1.73
N ALA A 119 7.55 13.74 2.32
CA ALA A 119 7.64 15.13 2.77
C ALA A 119 8.58 15.26 3.96
N ILE A 120 8.38 14.45 5.02
CA ILE A 120 9.19 14.55 6.24
C ILE A 120 10.64 14.14 6.00
N SER A 121 10.85 13.05 5.25
CA SER A 121 12.19 12.52 5.01
C SER A 121 13.03 13.49 4.20
N VAL A 122 12.50 14.01 3.08
CA VAL A 122 13.25 14.95 2.22
C VAL A 122 13.49 16.28 2.94
N LEU A 123 12.50 16.81 3.66
CA LEU A 123 12.70 18.02 4.48
C LEU A 123 13.79 17.81 5.54
N SER A 124 13.77 16.70 6.29
CA SER A 124 14.79 16.41 7.31
C SER A 124 16.19 16.26 6.72
N ALA A 125 16.33 15.68 5.52
CA ALA A 125 17.63 15.63 4.85
C ALA A 125 18.12 17.02 4.43
N MET A 126 17.24 17.88 3.91
CA MET A 126 17.59 19.23 3.46
C MET A 126 17.87 20.19 4.61
N GLU A 127 17.25 20.00 5.78
CA GLU A 127 17.57 20.76 7.00
C GLU A 127 19.05 20.63 7.40
N GLY A 128 19.70 19.51 7.09
CA GLY A 128 21.13 19.32 7.33
C GLY A 128 22.04 20.33 6.63
N LEU A 129 21.59 20.96 5.54
CA LEU A 129 22.35 22.01 4.85
C LEU A 129 22.54 23.27 5.71
N THR A 130 21.62 23.53 6.64
CA THR A 130 21.68 24.71 7.52
C THR A 130 22.89 24.67 8.46
N LEU A 131 23.42 23.47 8.75
CA LEU A 131 24.64 23.29 9.54
C LEU A 131 25.92 23.61 8.76
N ILE A 132 25.89 23.49 7.43
CA ILE A 132 27.03 23.83 6.56
C ILE A 132 27.10 25.35 6.40
N SER A 133 25.96 25.99 6.15
CA SER A 133 25.84 27.44 6.12
C SER A 133 24.40 27.88 6.43
N PRO A 134 24.20 28.85 7.33
CA PRO A 134 22.88 29.42 7.63
C PRO A 134 22.15 29.98 6.41
N THR A 135 22.88 30.36 5.34
CA THR A 135 22.26 30.84 4.10
C THR A 135 21.37 29.79 3.42
N PHE A 136 21.62 28.50 3.66
CA PHE A 136 20.84 27.42 3.06
C PHE A 136 19.43 27.25 3.65
N GLU A 137 19.10 27.89 4.78
CA GLU A 137 17.76 27.84 5.39
C GLU A 137 16.67 28.23 4.38
N LYS A 138 16.92 29.27 3.57
CA LYS A 138 15.99 29.75 2.53
C LYS A 138 15.82 28.76 1.37
N PHE A 139 16.73 27.80 1.22
CA PHE A 139 16.74 26.81 0.14
C PHE A 139 16.19 25.45 0.56
N VAL A 140 15.94 25.20 1.85
CA VAL A 140 15.43 23.91 2.35
C VAL A 140 14.14 23.50 1.65
N VAL A 141 13.12 24.37 1.66
CA VAL A 141 11.82 24.10 1.03
C VAL A 141 11.92 24.03 -0.50
N PRO A 142 12.53 25.01 -1.21
CA PRO A 142 12.67 24.94 -2.67
C PRO A 142 13.42 23.70 -3.16
N LEU A 143 14.50 23.30 -2.48
CA LEU A 143 15.29 22.13 -2.85
C LEU A 143 14.52 20.83 -2.58
N SER A 144 13.77 20.76 -1.47
CA SER A 144 12.88 19.63 -1.18
C SER A 144 11.82 19.46 -2.27
N VAL A 145 11.18 20.56 -2.69
CA VAL A 145 10.22 20.57 -3.80
C VAL A 145 10.87 20.11 -5.10
N LEU A 146 12.08 20.60 -5.41
CA LEU A 146 12.82 20.20 -6.61
C LEU A 146 13.11 18.69 -6.62
N ILE A 147 13.61 18.16 -5.50
CA ILE A 147 13.90 16.71 -5.35
C ILE A 147 12.63 15.90 -5.57
N LEU A 148 11.52 16.28 -4.94
CA LEU A 148 10.24 15.57 -5.08
C LEU A 148 9.67 15.66 -6.50
N VAL A 149 9.70 16.83 -7.15
CA VAL A 149 9.24 16.97 -8.54
C VAL A 149 10.07 16.09 -9.48
N LEU A 150 11.39 16.11 -9.35
CA LEU A 150 12.28 15.25 -10.15
C LEU A 150 11.97 13.76 -9.89
N LEU A 151 11.79 13.39 -8.63
CA LEU A 151 11.48 12.04 -8.22
C LEU A 151 10.19 11.53 -8.87
N PHE A 152 9.09 12.27 -8.72
CA PHE A 152 7.79 11.91 -9.26
C PHE A 152 7.73 12.00 -10.81
N SER A 153 8.53 12.85 -11.44
CA SER A 153 8.59 12.95 -12.91
C SER A 153 9.25 11.72 -13.55
N VAL A 154 10.25 11.13 -12.88
CA VAL A 154 11.01 9.99 -13.40
C VAL A 154 10.25 8.65 -13.28
N GLN A 155 9.17 8.58 -12.48
CA GLN A 155 8.41 7.34 -12.22
C GLN A 155 7.93 6.62 -13.49
N SER A 156 7.56 7.39 -14.52
CA SER A 156 7.06 6.86 -15.79
C SER A 156 8.10 6.04 -16.59
N ARG A 157 9.40 6.28 -16.37
CA ARG A 157 10.49 5.67 -17.15
C ARG A 157 10.89 4.28 -16.65
N GLY A 158 10.25 3.80 -15.58
CA GLY A 158 10.56 2.52 -14.96
C GLY A 158 11.84 2.57 -14.12
N THR A 159 11.73 2.13 -12.88
CA THR A 159 12.84 2.16 -11.91
C THR A 159 13.78 0.97 -12.06
N SER A 160 13.64 0.09 -13.06
CA SER A 160 14.35 -1.20 -13.13
C SER A 160 15.87 -1.10 -13.04
N LYS A 161 16.49 -0.17 -13.77
CA LYS A 161 17.95 0.04 -13.75
C LYS A 161 18.42 0.78 -12.51
N VAL A 162 17.61 1.67 -11.94
CA VAL A 162 17.95 2.51 -10.79
C VAL A 162 17.71 1.76 -9.47
N ALA A 163 16.68 0.91 -9.42
CA ALA A 163 16.33 0.08 -8.26
C ALA A 163 17.42 -0.93 -7.89
N ALA A 164 18.24 -1.34 -8.86
CA ALA A 164 19.42 -2.16 -8.58
C ALA A 164 20.47 -1.44 -7.71
N PHE A 165 20.53 -0.10 -7.77
CA PHE A 165 21.43 0.73 -6.97
C PHE A 165 20.85 1.10 -5.60
N PHE A 166 19.53 1.05 -5.42
CA PHE A 166 18.89 1.37 -4.15
C PHE A 166 19.37 0.48 -3.00
N GLY A 167 19.44 -0.84 -3.22
CA GLY A 167 19.93 -1.77 -2.21
C GLY A 167 21.34 -1.44 -1.69
N PRO A 168 22.36 -1.38 -2.57
CA PRO A 168 23.73 -1.03 -2.17
C PRO A 168 23.85 0.34 -1.48
N VAL A 169 23.17 1.37 -1.98
CA VAL A 169 23.19 2.71 -1.39
C VAL A 169 22.60 2.70 0.02
N THR A 170 21.49 2.00 0.23
CA THR A 170 20.87 1.89 1.56
C THR A 170 21.72 1.04 2.52
N VAL A 171 22.46 0.04 2.03
CA VAL A 171 23.46 -0.66 2.84
C VAL A 171 24.55 0.31 3.32
N VAL A 172 25.09 1.14 2.43
CA VAL A 172 26.07 2.17 2.80
C VAL A 172 25.48 3.15 3.83
N TRP A 173 24.23 3.56 3.64
CA TRP A 173 23.50 4.38 4.61
C TRP A 173 23.45 3.73 6.00
N PHE A 174 22.98 2.47 6.11
CA PHE A 174 22.92 1.77 7.39
C PHE A 174 24.29 1.58 8.05
N LEU A 175 25.33 1.27 7.28
CA LEU A 175 26.69 1.17 7.82
C LEU A 175 27.20 2.52 8.33
N THR A 176 26.84 3.62 7.67
CA THR A 176 27.16 4.99 8.10
C THR A 176 26.45 5.33 9.41
N LEU A 177 25.16 4.98 9.53
CA LEU A 177 24.39 5.10 10.77
C LEU A 177 25.07 4.39 11.94
N ALA A 178 25.50 3.15 11.72
CA ALA A 178 26.20 2.36 12.73
C ALA A 178 27.55 2.96 13.11
N LEU A 179 28.32 3.45 12.13
CA LEU A 179 29.64 4.06 12.39
C LEU A 179 29.53 5.31 13.28
N GLY A 180 28.65 6.25 12.92
CA GLY A 180 28.41 7.44 13.76
C GLY A 180 27.90 7.07 15.16
N GLY A 181 27.07 6.01 15.21
CA GLY A 181 26.57 5.43 16.45
C GLY A 181 27.68 4.94 17.39
N VAL A 182 28.51 4.03 16.90
CA VAL A 182 29.59 3.37 17.65
C VAL A 182 30.59 4.38 18.20
N ILE A 183 30.99 5.38 17.41
CA ILE A 183 31.96 6.40 17.84
C ILE A 183 31.50 7.11 19.13
N ASN A 184 30.22 7.50 19.18
CA ASN A 184 29.66 8.22 20.33
C ASN A 184 29.34 7.30 21.51
N ILE A 185 28.91 6.06 21.26
CA ILE A 185 28.70 5.05 22.31
C ILE A 185 30.02 4.74 23.04
N VAL A 186 31.14 4.63 22.32
CA VAL A 186 32.46 4.40 22.94
C VAL A 186 32.85 5.57 23.84
N ALA A 187 32.51 6.81 23.46
CA ALA A 187 32.78 7.99 24.28
C ALA A 187 31.92 8.05 25.56
N ASN A 188 30.67 7.57 25.53
CA ASN A 188 29.82 7.46 26.71
C ASN A 188 29.07 6.11 26.76
N PRO A 189 29.72 5.03 27.24
CA PRO A 189 29.13 3.69 27.28
C PRO A 189 27.92 3.58 28.21
N GLY A 190 27.75 4.52 29.14
CA GLY A 190 26.62 4.57 30.08
C GLY A 190 25.27 4.60 29.37
N VAL A 191 25.21 5.12 28.13
CA VAL A 191 23.99 5.17 27.32
C VAL A 191 23.34 3.79 27.14
N LEU A 192 24.12 2.70 27.17
CA LEU A 192 23.63 1.33 27.00
C LEU A 192 22.68 0.88 28.12
N LEU A 193 22.68 1.58 29.27
CA LEU A 193 21.71 1.36 30.33
C LEU A 193 20.26 1.55 29.83
N ALA A 194 20.04 2.38 28.80
CA ALA A 194 18.73 2.58 28.18
C ALA A 194 18.13 1.30 27.54
N LEU A 195 18.90 0.21 27.37
CA LEU A 195 18.35 -1.07 26.93
C LEU A 195 17.36 -1.66 27.96
N ASN A 196 17.50 -1.30 29.23
CA ASN A 196 16.60 -1.76 30.28
C ASN A 196 15.21 -1.09 30.13
N PRO A 197 14.12 -1.86 29.91
CA PRO A 197 12.77 -1.31 29.70
C PRO A 197 12.28 -0.48 30.89
N TRP A 198 12.86 -0.69 32.08
CA TRP A 198 12.52 0.05 33.27
C TRP A 198 12.70 1.56 33.10
N TYR A 199 13.70 2.03 32.34
CA TYR A 199 13.87 3.47 32.09
C TYR A 199 12.68 4.06 31.32
N GLY A 200 12.17 3.35 30.31
CA GLY A 200 10.99 3.78 29.57
C GLY A 200 9.73 3.75 30.42
N VAL A 201 9.54 2.70 31.23
CA VAL A 201 8.40 2.59 32.15
C VAL A 201 8.43 3.69 33.20
N GLN A 202 9.57 3.90 33.85
CA GLN A 202 9.78 4.94 34.85
C GLN A 202 9.54 6.33 34.24
N PHE A 203 10.05 6.58 33.03
CA PHE A 203 9.80 7.83 32.32
C PHE A 203 8.30 8.10 32.14
N LEU A 204 7.54 7.10 31.67
CA LEU A 204 6.09 7.23 31.49
C LEU A 204 5.35 7.45 32.81
N LEU A 205 5.74 6.76 33.89
CA LEU A 205 5.12 6.90 35.21
C LEU A 205 5.42 8.28 35.83
N ASN A 206 6.63 8.80 35.65
CA ASN A 206 7.08 10.05 36.28
C ASN A 206 6.60 11.31 35.56
N HIS A 207 6.41 11.25 34.24
CA HIS A 207 6.12 12.45 33.42
C HIS A 207 4.64 12.59 33.02
N GLY A 208 3.78 11.64 33.40
CA GLY A 208 2.32 11.70 33.20
C GLY A 208 1.91 12.04 31.76
N PHE A 209 1.22 13.17 31.57
CA PHE A 209 0.73 13.61 30.26
C PHE A 209 1.87 13.92 29.26
N LEU A 210 2.98 14.49 29.73
CA LEU A 210 4.16 14.74 28.89
C LEU A 210 4.79 13.42 28.41
N GLY A 211 4.81 12.40 29.28
CA GLY A 211 5.22 11.05 28.92
C GLY A 211 4.36 10.47 27.78
N LEU A 212 3.05 10.70 27.81
CA LEU A 212 2.14 10.28 26.73
C LEU A 212 2.45 11.01 25.42
N THR A 213 2.65 12.33 25.45
CA THR A 213 3.00 13.12 24.24
C THR A 213 4.30 12.67 23.59
N VAL A 214 5.30 12.31 24.40
CA VAL A 214 6.61 11.79 23.96
C VAL A 214 6.47 10.39 23.39
N LEU A 215 5.65 9.53 24.00
CA LEU A 215 5.31 8.22 23.44
C LEU A 215 4.71 8.36 22.04
N GLY A 216 3.84 9.37 21.86
CA GLY A 216 3.31 9.79 20.56
C GLY A 216 4.33 10.38 19.59
N LEU A 217 5.61 10.51 19.93
CA LEU A 217 6.70 10.88 19.01
C LEU A 217 7.71 9.75 18.85
N VAL A 218 7.87 8.91 19.86
CA VAL A 218 8.68 7.68 19.78
C VAL A 218 8.22 6.78 18.63
N PHE A 219 6.92 6.77 18.31
CA PHE A 219 6.42 5.96 17.19
C PHE A 219 7.07 6.36 15.83
N LEU A 220 7.61 7.58 15.70
CA LEU A 220 8.37 8.02 14.51
C LEU A 220 9.53 7.08 14.17
N ALA A 221 10.07 6.37 15.16
CA ALA A 221 11.15 5.41 14.99
C ALA A 221 10.70 4.07 14.38
N ILE A 222 9.39 3.77 14.38
CA ILE A 222 8.83 2.51 13.88
C ILE A 222 7.98 2.69 12.62
N THR A 223 8.04 3.87 12.00
CA THR A 223 7.38 4.15 10.71
C THR A 223 7.98 3.29 9.60
N GLY A 224 7.17 2.91 8.61
CA GLY A 224 7.59 1.95 7.59
C GLY A 224 7.50 0.47 8.02
N ALA A 225 7.00 0.17 9.22
CA ALA A 225 6.71 -1.21 9.59
C ALA A 225 5.57 -1.84 8.76
N GLU A 226 4.71 -1.03 8.15
CA GLU A 226 3.60 -1.52 7.31
C GLU A 226 4.04 -1.83 5.88
N THR A 227 4.96 -1.02 5.34
CA THR A 227 5.53 -1.19 4.00
C THR A 227 6.30 -2.51 3.89
N LEU A 228 7.02 -2.92 4.95
CA LEU A 228 7.70 -4.22 4.96
C LEU A 228 6.75 -5.40 4.79
N TYR A 229 5.54 -5.31 5.35
CA TYR A 229 4.57 -6.38 5.24
C TYR A 229 3.90 -6.36 3.86
N ALA A 230 3.65 -5.18 3.29
CA ALA A 230 3.13 -5.04 1.94
C ALA A 230 4.09 -5.59 0.86
N ASP A 231 5.40 -5.47 1.08
CA ASP A 231 6.42 -5.90 0.11
C ASP A 231 6.85 -7.38 0.20
N LEU A 232 6.15 -8.16 1.02
CA LEU A 232 6.40 -9.60 1.18
C LEU A 232 6.38 -10.37 -0.16
N GLY A 233 5.49 -10.01 -1.08
CA GLY A 233 5.38 -10.66 -2.40
C GLY A 233 6.59 -10.45 -3.33
N HIS A 234 7.38 -9.40 -3.09
CA HIS A 234 8.53 -9.06 -3.93
C HIS A 234 9.81 -9.79 -3.49
N PHE A 235 10.09 -9.79 -2.19
CA PHE A 235 11.37 -10.29 -1.65
C PHE A 235 11.23 -11.62 -0.92
N GLY A 236 10.03 -11.95 -0.46
CA GLY A 236 9.75 -13.11 0.38
C GLY A 236 10.20 -12.92 1.83
N ARG A 237 9.70 -13.78 2.72
CA ARG A 237 9.88 -13.66 4.16
C ARG A 237 11.34 -13.72 4.62
N LYS A 238 12.10 -14.71 4.16
CA LYS A 238 13.45 -15.00 4.70
C LYS A 238 14.46 -13.88 4.40
N PRO A 239 14.54 -13.31 3.17
CA PRO A 239 15.43 -12.19 2.90
C PRO A 239 15.12 -10.95 3.74
N ILE A 240 13.83 -10.62 3.89
CA ILE A 240 13.36 -9.50 4.73
C ILE A 240 13.81 -9.72 6.19
N GLN A 241 13.53 -10.90 6.75
CA GLN A 241 13.96 -11.24 8.12
C GLN A 241 15.48 -11.18 8.31
N ALA A 242 16.26 -11.70 7.37
CA ALA A 242 17.72 -11.68 7.46
C ALA A 242 18.26 -10.24 7.41
N ALA A 243 17.75 -9.41 6.50
CA ALA A 243 18.11 -7.99 6.42
C ALA A 243 17.82 -7.25 7.73
N TRP A 244 16.67 -7.52 8.37
CA TRP A 244 16.32 -6.93 9.66
C TRP A 244 17.34 -7.26 10.75
N PHE A 245 17.56 -8.54 11.02
CA PHE A 245 18.37 -8.98 12.16
C PHE A 245 19.86 -8.75 11.97
N VAL A 246 20.37 -8.84 10.74
CA VAL A 246 21.81 -8.76 10.46
C VAL A 246 22.29 -7.32 10.29
N LEU A 247 21.47 -6.45 9.69
CA LEU A 247 21.90 -5.11 9.31
C LEU A 247 21.01 -4.03 9.92
N VAL A 248 19.72 -4.03 9.62
CA VAL A 248 18.84 -2.88 9.88
C VAL A 248 18.66 -2.61 11.37
N LEU A 249 18.21 -3.60 12.15
CA LEU A 249 17.99 -3.45 13.58
C LEU A 249 19.29 -3.05 14.33
N PRO A 250 20.43 -3.74 14.13
CA PRO A 250 21.69 -3.32 14.75
C PRO A 250 22.10 -1.89 14.40
N CYS A 251 22.03 -1.50 13.12
CA CYS A 251 22.42 -0.16 12.69
C CYS A 251 21.51 0.94 13.26
N LEU A 252 20.19 0.71 13.31
CA LEU A 252 19.24 1.64 13.91
C LEU A 252 19.50 1.82 15.41
N LEU A 253 19.67 0.72 16.16
CA LEU A 253 19.96 0.79 17.59
C LEU A 253 21.30 1.50 17.84
N LEU A 254 22.37 1.14 17.13
CA LEU A 254 23.66 1.81 17.29
C LEU A 254 23.54 3.32 17.03
N ASN A 255 22.78 3.73 16.01
CA ASN A 255 22.60 5.15 15.73
C ASN A 255 21.82 5.89 16.82
N TYR A 256 20.67 5.35 17.26
CA TYR A 256 19.88 5.97 18.32
C TYR A 256 20.67 6.09 19.62
N PHE A 257 21.39 5.04 20.02
CA PHE A 257 22.23 5.07 21.22
C PHE A 257 23.42 6.03 21.06
N GLY A 258 24.01 6.16 19.86
CA GLY A 258 25.03 7.17 19.60
C GLY A 258 24.51 8.61 19.71
N GLN A 259 23.32 8.89 19.15
CA GLN A 259 22.66 10.18 19.33
C GLN A 259 22.39 10.49 20.81
N GLY A 260 21.94 9.48 21.56
CA GLY A 260 21.77 9.56 23.00
C GLY A 260 23.05 9.85 23.77
N ALA A 261 24.14 9.14 23.45
CA ALA A 261 25.44 9.34 24.06
C ALA A 261 25.97 10.76 23.81
N LEU A 262 25.80 11.28 22.59
CA LEU A 262 26.18 12.63 22.24
C LEU A 262 25.41 13.65 23.09
N VAL A 263 24.08 13.55 23.16
CA VAL A 263 23.24 14.50 23.93
C VAL A 263 23.50 14.41 25.44
N LEU A 264 23.84 13.24 25.98
CA LEU A 264 24.23 13.09 27.39
C LEU A 264 25.54 13.81 27.72
N THR A 265 26.44 13.96 26.73
CA THR A 265 27.72 14.67 26.91
C THR A 265 27.63 16.16 26.54
N HIS A 266 26.88 16.48 25.50
CA HIS A 266 26.75 17.81 24.90
C HIS A 266 25.26 18.12 24.63
N PRO A 267 24.49 18.53 25.65
CA PRO A 267 23.05 18.74 25.54
C PRO A 267 22.61 19.75 24.47
N GLU A 268 23.47 20.71 24.12
CA GLU A 268 23.29 21.73 23.09
C GLU A 268 23.15 21.16 21.66
N THR A 269 23.67 19.95 21.44
CA THR A 269 23.63 19.27 20.13
C THR A 269 22.24 18.79 19.73
N LEU A 270 21.25 18.90 20.62
CA LEU A 270 19.90 18.39 20.39
C LEU A 270 19.24 18.97 19.11
N THR A 271 19.54 20.22 18.77
CA THR A 271 18.97 20.92 17.59
C THR A 271 19.13 20.15 16.28
N ASN A 272 20.29 19.51 16.07
CA ASN A 272 20.58 18.69 14.89
C ASN A 272 21.42 17.45 15.25
N THR A 273 20.97 16.72 16.27
CA THR A 273 21.69 15.57 16.88
C THR A 273 22.23 14.58 15.85
N PHE A 274 21.43 14.25 14.83
CA PHE A 274 21.81 13.30 13.79
C PHE A 274 23.07 13.73 13.02
N PHE A 275 23.10 14.97 12.56
CA PHE A 275 24.17 15.48 11.70
C PHE A 275 25.44 15.79 12.51
N LEU A 276 25.26 16.27 13.75
CA LEU A 276 26.35 16.54 14.70
C LEU A 276 27.00 15.25 15.26
N LEU A 277 26.43 14.07 14.95
CA LEU A 277 27.04 12.78 15.25
C LEU A 277 28.34 12.54 14.45
N TYR A 278 28.51 13.25 13.34
CA TYR A 278 29.62 13.12 12.42
C TYR A 278 30.56 14.34 12.50
N PRO A 279 31.86 14.17 12.26
CA PRO A 279 32.80 15.28 12.26
C PRO A 279 32.53 16.26 11.11
N ASP A 280 32.90 17.53 11.29
CA ASP A 280 32.58 18.63 10.36
C ASP A 280 33.00 18.35 8.91
N TRP A 281 34.14 17.68 8.69
CA TRP A 281 34.62 17.33 7.35
C TRP A 281 33.71 16.33 6.63
N ALA A 282 33.00 15.48 7.37
CA ALA A 282 32.10 14.46 6.83
C ALA A 282 30.69 15.00 6.56
N LEU A 283 30.32 16.11 7.20
CA LEU A 283 28.96 16.67 7.17
C LEU A 283 28.39 16.84 5.75
N PRO A 284 29.10 17.43 4.76
CA PRO A 284 28.56 17.56 3.40
C PRO A 284 28.24 16.21 2.74
N PHE A 285 29.08 15.21 2.98
CA PHE A 285 28.87 13.86 2.44
C PHE A 285 27.66 13.17 3.09
N ILE A 286 27.47 13.35 4.39
CA ILE A 286 26.32 12.82 5.13
C ILE A 286 25.02 13.47 4.65
N VAL A 287 25.01 14.78 4.42
CA VAL A 287 23.82 15.47 3.89
C VAL A 287 23.45 14.94 2.50
N VAL A 288 24.42 14.76 1.61
CA VAL A 288 24.18 14.17 0.28
C VAL A 288 23.69 12.73 0.41
N LEU A 289 24.32 11.91 1.26
CA LEU A 289 23.91 10.53 1.47
C LEU A 289 22.49 10.44 2.07
N ALA A 290 22.15 11.31 3.02
CA ALA A 290 20.80 11.43 3.57
C ALA A 290 19.79 11.84 2.49
N ALA A 291 20.12 12.78 1.62
CA ALA A 291 19.25 13.17 0.51
C ALA A 291 18.99 11.98 -0.45
N ILE A 292 20.02 11.19 -0.75
CA ILE A 292 19.86 9.99 -1.58
C ILE A 292 19.05 8.92 -0.84
N ALA A 293 19.29 8.68 0.46
CA ALA A 293 18.55 7.71 1.26
C ALA A 293 17.06 8.06 1.35
N THR A 294 16.72 9.33 1.50
CA THR A 294 15.33 9.81 1.57
C THR A 294 14.63 9.75 0.22
N VAL A 295 15.36 9.95 -0.89
CA VAL A 295 14.88 9.64 -2.24
C VAL A 295 14.54 8.15 -2.36
N VAL A 296 15.41 7.24 -1.89
CA VAL A 296 15.13 5.79 -1.93
C VAL A 296 13.92 5.42 -1.06
N ALA A 297 13.81 5.98 0.15
CA ALA A 297 12.66 5.79 1.03
C ALA A 297 11.35 6.25 0.38
N ALA A 298 11.33 7.44 -0.20
CA ALA A 298 10.16 7.96 -0.92
C ALA A 298 9.78 7.07 -2.12
N GLN A 299 10.75 6.51 -2.85
CA GLN A 299 10.49 5.57 -3.95
C GLN A 299 9.79 4.29 -3.51
N ALA A 300 10.23 3.72 -2.38
CA ALA A 300 9.62 2.53 -1.82
C ALA A 300 8.14 2.77 -1.52
N VAL A 301 7.83 3.88 -0.84
CA VAL A 301 6.46 4.27 -0.47
C VAL A 301 5.58 4.53 -1.68
N ILE A 302 6.08 5.23 -2.71
CA ILE A 302 5.35 5.48 -3.96
C ILE A 302 5.02 4.15 -4.66
N THR A 303 5.99 3.25 -4.76
CA THR A 303 5.82 1.93 -5.40
C THR A 303 4.86 1.04 -4.60
N GLY A 304 4.94 1.07 -3.28
CA GLY A 304 4.01 0.40 -2.37
C GLY A 304 2.58 0.90 -2.56
N THR A 305 2.42 2.21 -2.73
CA THR A 305 1.12 2.83 -3.00
C THR A 305 0.53 2.38 -4.33
N PHE A 306 1.33 2.29 -5.40
CA PHE A 306 0.89 1.74 -6.68
C PHE A 306 0.44 0.28 -6.57
N SER A 307 1.17 -0.52 -5.79
CA SER A 307 0.82 -1.92 -5.54
C SER A 307 -0.49 -2.04 -4.78
N LEU A 308 -0.67 -1.23 -3.73
CA LEU A 308 -1.89 -1.18 -2.93
C LEU A 308 -3.10 -0.69 -3.74
N THR A 309 -2.92 0.32 -4.61
CA THR A 309 -3.99 0.75 -5.54
C THR A 309 -4.37 -0.35 -6.51
N ARG A 310 -3.41 -1.08 -7.09
CA ARG A 310 -3.73 -2.23 -7.95
C ARG A 310 -4.54 -3.29 -7.19
N GLN A 311 -4.12 -3.64 -5.97
CA GLN A 311 -4.84 -4.61 -5.15
C GLN A 311 -6.28 -4.16 -4.88
N ALA A 312 -6.48 -2.89 -4.54
CA ALA A 312 -7.81 -2.30 -4.34
C ALA A 312 -8.67 -2.37 -5.61
N ILE A 313 -8.12 -2.09 -6.80
CA ILE A 313 -8.85 -2.21 -8.07
C ILE A 313 -9.31 -3.66 -8.31
N GLN A 314 -8.40 -4.61 -8.07
CA GLN A 314 -8.65 -6.02 -8.33
C GLN A 314 -9.65 -6.64 -7.34
N LEU A 315 -9.63 -6.21 -6.09
CA LEU A 315 -10.63 -6.55 -5.09
C LEU A 315 -11.95 -5.78 -5.26
N GLY A 316 -12.11 -5.00 -6.34
CA GLY A 316 -13.32 -4.26 -6.65
C GLY A 316 -13.61 -3.07 -5.73
N MET A 317 -12.60 -2.59 -5.00
CA MET A 317 -12.70 -1.45 -4.08
C MET A 317 -12.41 -0.09 -4.73
N LEU A 318 -11.76 -0.08 -5.89
CA LEU A 318 -11.52 1.14 -6.67
C LEU A 318 -11.91 0.95 -8.15
N PRO A 319 -12.25 2.05 -8.86
CA PRO A 319 -12.44 2.02 -10.30
C PRO A 319 -11.16 1.62 -11.02
N ARG A 320 -11.33 1.03 -12.21
CA ARG A 320 -10.20 0.62 -13.06
C ARG A 320 -9.41 1.86 -13.50
N PHE A 321 -8.20 2.04 -12.97
CA PHE A 321 -7.27 3.04 -13.44
C PHE A 321 -6.34 2.48 -14.53
N GLY A 322 -5.74 3.38 -15.31
CA GLY A 322 -4.69 3.03 -16.26
C GLY A 322 -3.46 2.48 -15.58
N ILE A 323 -3.16 1.21 -15.84
CA ILE A 323 -1.99 0.51 -15.33
C ILE A 323 -1.00 0.33 -16.47
N THR A 324 0.13 1.03 -16.40
CA THR A 324 1.27 0.82 -17.29
C THR A 324 2.30 -0.05 -16.60
N HIS A 325 2.69 -1.15 -17.24
CA HIS A 325 3.76 -2.00 -16.75
C HIS A 325 5.09 -1.44 -17.24
N THR A 326 5.98 -1.09 -16.32
CA THR A 326 7.27 -0.48 -16.65
C THR A 326 8.38 -1.51 -16.89
N SER A 327 8.14 -2.79 -16.58
CA SER A 327 9.01 -3.92 -16.92
C SER A 327 8.20 -5.19 -17.18
N GLU A 328 8.60 -5.98 -18.19
CA GLU A 328 7.98 -7.27 -18.49
C GLU A 328 8.42 -8.41 -17.55
N SER A 329 9.56 -8.25 -16.87
CA SER A 329 10.18 -9.32 -16.08
C SER A 329 9.88 -9.27 -14.57
N MET A 330 9.41 -8.13 -14.05
CA MET A 330 9.17 -7.91 -12.62
C MET A 330 7.70 -7.54 -12.35
N SER A 331 6.96 -8.47 -11.75
CA SER A 331 5.53 -8.36 -11.36
C SER A 331 5.18 -7.17 -10.43
N GLY A 332 6.18 -6.43 -9.94
CA GLY A 332 6.06 -5.29 -9.01
C GLY A 332 6.29 -3.91 -9.64
N GLN A 333 6.75 -3.84 -10.89
CA GLN A 333 7.05 -2.56 -11.52
C GLN A 333 5.86 -2.04 -12.32
N ILE A 334 5.07 -1.24 -11.61
CA ILE A 334 3.77 -0.77 -12.04
C ILE A 334 3.77 0.74 -11.90
N TYR A 335 3.34 1.42 -12.94
CA TYR A 335 3.16 2.85 -12.92
C TYR A 335 1.67 3.17 -13.07
N LEU A 336 1.13 3.95 -12.13
CA LEU A 336 -0.23 4.48 -12.16
C LEU A 336 -0.15 6.00 -12.28
N PRO A 337 -0.23 6.57 -13.51
CA PRO A 337 0.02 8.00 -13.74
C PRO A 337 -0.85 8.92 -12.88
N ARG A 338 -2.14 8.62 -12.75
CA ARG A 338 -3.06 9.46 -11.95
C ARG A 338 -2.71 9.45 -10.47
N VAL A 339 -2.41 8.28 -9.92
CA VAL A 339 -2.03 8.14 -8.51
C VAL A 339 -0.71 8.87 -8.26
N ASN A 340 0.27 8.76 -9.16
CA ASN A 340 1.54 9.47 -9.09
C ASN A 340 1.36 10.99 -8.97
N TRP A 341 0.58 11.59 -9.86
CA TRP A 341 0.36 13.04 -9.86
C TRP A 341 -0.47 13.50 -8.64
N MET A 342 -1.47 12.72 -8.23
CA MET A 342 -2.25 13.02 -7.02
C MET A 342 -1.37 12.98 -5.77
N LEU A 343 -0.52 11.96 -5.65
CA LEU A 343 0.46 11.86 -4.56
C LEU A 343 1.44 13.03 -4.60
N LEU A 344 2.02 13.37 -5.76
CA LEU A 344 2.94 14.51 -5.88
C LEU A 344 2.30 15.80 -5.36
N ILE A 345 1.08 16.13 -5.82
CA ILE A 345 0.37 17.33 -5.40
C ILE A 345 0.17 17.33 -3.88
N ALA A 346 -0.25 16.20 -3.30
CA ALA A 346 -0.46 16.07 -1.87
C ALA A 346 0.85 16.22 -1.08
N VAL A 347 1.95 15.61 -1.53
CA VAL A 347 3.28 15.73 -0.88
C VAL A 347 3.79 17.17 -0.96
N LEU A 348 3.69 17.82 -2.12
CA LEU A 348 4.11 19.21 -2.28
C LEU A 348 3.30 20.16 -1.39
N LEU A 349 1.99 19.92 -1.27
CA LEU A 349 1.14 20.67 -0.36
C LEU A 349 1.60 20.51 1.10
N MET A 350 1.96 19.30 1.53
CA MET A 350 2.52 19.08 2.88
C MET A 350 3.82 19.85 3.10
N VAL A 351 4.75 19.76 2.15
CA VAL A 351 6.06 20.44 2.25
C VAL A 351 5.90 21.96 2.34
N VAL A 352 5.06 22.54 1.50
CA VAL A 352 4.84 24.00 1.47
C VAL A 352 4.06 24.49 2.69
N MET A 353 3.11 23.70 3.19
CA MET A 353 2.27 24.09 4.34
C MET A 353 3.04 24.02 5.67
N PHE A 354 3.84 22.97 5.89
CA PHE A 354 4.53 22.76 7.17
C PHE A 354 5.93 23.38 7.24
N GLN A 355 6.61 23.52 6.10
CA GLN A 355 7.93 24.18 5.90
C GLN A 355 9.13 23.58 6.66
N SER A 356 8.93 22.93 7.81
CA SER A 356 9.95 22.25 8.59
C SER A 356 9.50 20.83 8.94
N SER A 357 10.49 19.95 9.17
CA SER A 357 10.25 18.57 9.58
C SER A 357 9.67 18.47 10.99
N THR A 358 10.00 19.39 11.89
CA THR A 358 9.45 19.42 13.25
C THR A 358 7.94 19.70 13.25
N ASN A 359 7.49 20.70 12.48
CA ASN A 359 6.07 21.03 12.35
C ASN A 359 5.29 19.89 11.69
N LEU A 360 5.92 19.22 10.71
CA LEU A 360 5.32 18.07 10.06
C LEU A 360 5.25 16.85 10.99
N ALA A 361 6.28 16.65 11.84
CA ALA A 361 6.34 15.56 12.81
C ALA A 361 5.31 15.69 13.93
N SER A 362 5.02 16.91 14.40
CA SER A 362 3.95 17.14 15.40
C SER A 362 2.56 16.86 14.81
N ALA A 363 2.36 17.12 13.53
CA ALA A 363 1.15 16.85 12.78
C ALA A 363 1.04 15.39 12.28
N TYR A 364 2.04 14.55 12.54
CA TYR A 364 2.14 13.20 12.01
C TYR A 364 1.76 12.15 13.06
N GLY A 365 1.31 10.98 12.60
CA GLY A 365 1.20 9.79 13.44
C GLY A 365 -0.18 9.22 13.67
N VAL A 366 -1.23 10.05 13.60
CA VAL A 366 -2.59 9.53 13.82
C VAL A 366 -2.97 8.50 12.76
N ALA A 367 -2.72 8.79 11.48
CA ALA A 367 -3.03 7.88 10.39
C ALA A 367 -2.26 6.55 10.52
N VAL A 368 -0.95 6.62 10.74
CA VAL A 368 -0.07 5.45 10.83
C VAL A 368 -0.45 4.58 12.02
N THR A 369 -0.60 5.17 13.20
CA THR A 369 -0.98 4.40 14.40
C THR A 369 -2.37 3.80 14.27
N ALA A 370 -3.32 4.47 13.62
CA ALA A 370 -4.63 3.90 13.29
C ALA A 370 -4.51 2.69 12.35
N ALA A 371 -3.68 2.77 11.32
CA ALA A 371 -3.41 1.65 10.41
C ALA A 371 -2.77 0.46 11.16
N MET A 372 -1.87 0.71 12.10
CA MET A 372 -1.24 -0.33 12.91
C MET A 372 -2.25 -1.06 13.80
N VAL A 373 -3.14 -0.32 14.47
CA VAL A 373 -4.22 -0.88 15.31
C VAL A 373 -5.17 -1.72 14.46
N ILE A 374 -5.57 -1.24 13.29
CA ILE A 374 -6.44 -1.99 12.35
C ILE A 374 -5.73 -3.27 11.87
N THR A 375 -4.44 -3.19 11.57
CA THR A 375 -3.64 -4.35 11.19
C THR A 375 -3.62 -5.40 12.30
N SER A 376 -3.48 -4.98 13.57
CA SER A 376 -3.57 -5.87 14.73
C SER A 376 -4.96 -6.51 14.87
N MET A 377 -6.03 -5.75 14.67
CA MET A 377 -7.40 -6.28 14.67
C MET A 377 -7.61 -7.36 13.60
N LEU A 378 -7.16 -7.12 12.37
CA LEU A 378 -7.24 -8.10 11.29
C LEU A 378 -6.34 -9.32 11.56
N ALA A 379 -5.15 -9.11 12.14
CA ALA A 379 -4.24 -10.19 12.49
C ALA A 379 -4.83 -11.12 13.56
N ILE A 380 -5.53 -10.59 14.57
CA ILE A 380 -6.26 -11.40 15.57
C ILE A 380 -7.24 -12.34 14.87
N LEU A 381 -8.01 -11.84 13.90
CA LEU A 381 -8.95 -12.66 13.13
C LEU A 381 -8.25 -13.76 12.34
N VAL A 382 -7.12 -13.45 11.71
CA VAL A 382 -6.35 -14.43 10.94
C VAL A 382 -5.75 -15.50 11.85
N LEU A 383 -5.10 -15.15 12.96
CA LEU A 383 -4.53 -16.12 13.89
C LEU A 383 -5.61 -17.03 14.51
N TRP A 384 -6.72 -16.43 14.94
CA TRP A 384 -7.81 -17.16 15.59
C TRP A 384 -8.61 -18.03 14.61
N GLN A 385 -9.06 -17.49 13.49
CA GLN A 385 -10.00 -18.17 12.59
C GLN A 385 -9.31 -18.91 11.44
N TYR A 386 -8.24 -18.33 10.88
CA TYR A 386 -7.54 -18.92 9.73
C TYR A 386 -6.46 -19.91 10.17
N TRP A 387 -5.61 -19.56 11.15
CA TRP A 387 -4.63 -20.49 11.73
C TRP A 387 -5.20 -21.39 12.82
N LYS A 388 -6.46 -21.19 13.22
CA LYS A 388 -7.17 -21.98 14.22
C LYS A 388 -6.46 -22.00 15.59
N TRP A 389 -5.70 -20.96 15.92
CA TRP A 389 -5.15 -20.83 17.27
C TRP A 389 -6.28 -20.61 18.26
N PRO A 390 -6.22 -21.17 19.47
CA PRO A 390 -7.23 -20.89 20.48
C PRO A 390 -7.17 -19.40 20.85
N LEU A 391 -8.35 -18.81 21.13
CA LEU A 391 -8.49 -17.36 21.32
C LEU A 391 -7.57 -16.83 22.42
N TRP A 392 -7.38 -17.58 23.51
CA TRP A 392 -6.51 -17.17 24.61
C TRP A 392 -5.04 -17.04 24.20
N GLN A 393 -4.51 -17.91 23.34
CA GLN A 393 -3.13 -17.79 22.82
C GLN A 393 -2.99 -16.58 21.90
N THR A 394 -4.01 -16.35 21.05
CA THR A 394 -4.04 -15.20 20.15
C THR A 394 -4.07 -13.88 20.94
N LEU A 395 -4.93 -13.80 21.95
CA LEU A 395 -5.05 -12.62 22.81
C LEU A 395 -3.82 -12.44 23.70
N ALA A 396 -3.27 -13.51 24.30
CA ALA A 396 -2.05 -13.40 25.11
C ALA A 396 -0.86 -12.82 24.32
N LEU A 397 -0.79 -13.10 23.00
CA LEU A 397 0.27 -12.59 22.14
C LEU A 397 -0.01 -11.17 21.61
N LEU A 398 -1.19 -10.94 21.04
CA LEU A 398 -1.49 -9.70 20.31
C LEU A 398 -2.13 -8.62 21.17
N LEU A 399 -2.82 -8.95 22.26
CA LEU A 399 -3.46 -7.95 23.12
C LEU A 399 -2.45 -7.00 23.75
N PRO A 400 -1.32 -7.45 24.34
CA PRO A 400 -0.32 -6.53 24.91
C PRO A 400 0.27 -5.58 23.86
N LEU A 401 0.50 -6.07 22.64
CA LEU A 401 1.01 -5.27 21.52
C LEU A 401 -0.03 -4.26 21.05
N MET A 402 -1.29 -4.67 20.94
CA MET A 402 -2.40 -3.79 20.57
C MET A 402 -2.65 -2.71 21.65
N VAL A 403 -2.47 -3.03 22.93
CA VAL A 403 -2.54 -2.04 24.03
C VAL A 403 -1.44 -0.99 23.88
N LEU A 404 -0.20 -1.41 23.57
CA LEU A 404 0.90 -0.49 23.29
C LEU A 404 0.60 0.43 22.08
N GLU A 405 0.06 -0.15 21.00
CA GLU A 405 -0.38 0.63 19.83
C GLU A 405 -1.52 1.59 20.15
N GLN A 406 -2.44 1.19 21.02
CA GLN A 406 -3.52 2.06 21.47
C GLN A 406 -2.98 3.25 22.27
N PHE A 407 -1.91 3.08 23.05
CA PHE A 407 -1.22 4.21 23.69
C PHE A 407 -0.58 5.14 22.66
N PHE A 408 0.09 4.60 21.62
CA PHE A 408 0.61 5.42 20.53
C PHE A 408 -0.51 6.19 19.80
N PHE A 409 -1.62 5.53 19.51
CA PHE A 409 -2.76 6.15 18.85
C PHE A 409 -3.39 7.24 19.74
N ALA A 410 -3.64 6.95 21.02
CA ALA A 410 -4.20 7.91 21.96
C ALA A 410 -3.30 9.15 22.12
N ALA A 411 -1.98 8.95 22.22
CA ALA A 411 -1.02 10.03 22.28
C ALA A 411 -1.04 10.92 21.03
N ASN A 412 -1.13 10.31 19.85
CA ASN A 412 -1.19 11.05 18.58
C ASN A 412 -2.54 11.75 18.37
N MET A 413 -3.64 11.20 18.89
CA MET A 413 -4.96 11.83 18.82
C MET A 413 -5.03 13.20 19.50
N LEU A 414 -4.16 13.46 20.50
CA LEU A 414 -4.06 14.77 21.15
C LEU A 414 -3.54 15.86 20.18
N LYS A 415 -2.78 15.48 19.16
CA LYS A 415 -2.16 16.39 18.19
C LYS A 415 -2.99 16.62 16.92
N VAL A 416 -4.23 16.12 16.90
CA VAL A 416 -5.13 16.31 15.75
C VAL A 416 -5.32 17.81 15.45
N PHE A 417 -5.43 18.64 16.48
CA PHE A 417 -5.57 20.09 16.32
C PHE A 417 -4.26 20.81 15.96
N GLU A 418 -3.11 20.17 16.17
CA GLU A 418 -1.77 20.69 15.82
C GLU A 418 -1.34 20.33 14.39
N GLY A 419 -2.27 19.84 13.56
CA GLY A 419 -2.04 19.49 12.16
C GLY A 419 -2.33 18.02 11.82
N GLY A 420 -2.53 17.15 12.83
CA GLY A 420 -2.90 15.74 12.64
C GLY A 420 -4.24 15.52 11.94
N TRP A 421 -5.07 16.55 11.83
CA TRP A 421 -6.31 16.52 11.05
C TRP A 421 -6.08 16.33 9.55
N LEU A 422 -4.95 16.78 8.97
CA LEU A 422 -4.77 16.76 7.52
C LEU A 422 -4.60 15.33 6.97
N PRO A 423 -3.74 14.46 7.53
CA PRO A 423 -3.70 13.04 7.17
C PRO A 423 -5.04 12.32 7.35
N LEU A 424 -5.80 12.69 8.39
CA LEU A 424 -7.13 12.14 8.65
C LEU A 424 -8.14 12.53 7.57
N VAL A 425 -8.12 13.79 7.12
CA VAL A 425 -8.98 14.27 6.03
C VAL A 425 -8.62 13.56 4.73
N LEU A 426 -7.34 13.41 4.41
CA LEU A 426 -6.90 12.66 3.23
C LEU A 426 -7.37 11.19 3.28
N ALA A 427 -7.18 10.52 4.43
CA ALA A 427 -7.68 9.17 4.64
C ALA A 427 -9.22 9.12 4.53
N ALA A 428 -9.95 10.06 5.12
CA ALA A 428 -11.40 10.13 5.04
C ALA A 428 -11.90 10.32 3.59
N CYS A 429 -11.23 11.15 2.79
CA CYS A 429 -11.53 11.32 1.37
C CYS A 429 -11.34 10.01 0.59
N ILE A 430 -10.22 9.31 0.81
CA ILE A 430 -9.93 8.04 0.12
C ILE A 430 -10.91 6.94 0.57
N ALA A 431 -11.17 6.84 1.87
CA ALA A 431 -12.16 5.91 2.42
C ALA A 431 -13.55 6.18 1.83
N THR A 432 -13.94 7.44 1.69
CA THR A 432 -15.23 7.84 1.06
C THR A 432 -15.29 7.42 -0.41
N ILE A 433 -14.20 7.60 -1.17
CA ILE A 433 -14.10 7.15 -2.57
C ILE A 433 -14.27 5.63 -2.65
N MET A 434 -13.50 4.87 -1.87
CA MET A 434 -13.55 3.40 -1.86
C MET A 434 -14.93 2.90 -1.42
N TRP A 435 -15.47 3.45 -0.33
CA TRP A 435 -16.79 3.08 0.19
C TRP A 435 -17.90 3.35 -0.82
N THR A 436 -17.86 4.51 -1.47
CA THR A 436 -18.80 4.88 -2.53
C THR A 436 -18.70 3.94 -3.72
N TRP A 437 -17.48 3.56 -4.11
CA TRP A 437 -17.27 2.61 -5.20
C TRP A 437 -17.78 1.21 -4.87
N VAL A 438 -17.47 0.68 -3.68
CA VAL A 438 -17.95 -0.64 -3.22
C VAL A 438 -19.47 -0.68 -3.14
N ARG A 439 -20.08 0.33 -2.52
CA ARG A 439 -21.54 0.43 -2.38
C ARG A 439 -22.22 0.59 -3.74
N GLY A 440 -21.76 1.54 -4.56
CA GLY A 440 -22.31 1.80 -5.88
C GLY A 440 -22.18 0.60 -6.82
N SER A 441 -21.04 -0.09 -6.81
CA SER A 441 -20.83 -1.31 -7.60
C SER A 441 -21.76 -2.45 -7.17
N ARG A 442 -21.99 -2.61 -5.85
CA ARG A 442 -22.92 -3.61 -5.31
C ARG A 442 -24.36 -3.30 -5.72
N LEU A 443 -24.79 -2.04 -5.63
CA LEU A 443 -26.13 -1.61 -6.03
C LEU A 443 -26.34 -1.75 -7.53
N LEU A 444 -25.36 -1.33 -8.34
CA LEU A 444 -25.39 -1.52 -9.78
C LEU A 444 -25.48 -3.00 -10.14
N ALA A 445 -24.72 -3.88 -9.48
CA ALA A 445 -24.80 -5.32 -9.69
C ALA A 445 -26.18 -5.89 -9.31
N LYS A 446 -26.74 -5.46 -8.17
CA LYS A 446 -28.09 -5.84 -7.72
C LYS A 446 -29.17 -5.41 -8.72
N GLN A 447 -29.09 -4.19 -9.25
CA GLN A 447 -30.05 -3.69 -10.24
C GLN A 447 -29.89 -4.40 -11.58
N THR A 448 -28.65 -4.59 -12.05
CA THR A 448 -28.38 -5.31 -13.30
C THR A 448 -28.94 -6.74 -13.25
N ARG A 449 -28.77 -7.44 -12.13
CA ARG A 449 -29.28 -8.81 -11.96
C ARG A 449 -30.81 -8.93 -12.04
N LYS A 450 -31.57 -7.87 -11.76
CA LYS A 450 -33.03 -7.89 -11.91
C LYS A 450 -33.47 -7.89 -13.38
N ASP A 451 -32.65 -7.28 -14.23
CA ASP A 451 -32.95 -7.08 -15.65
C ASP A 451 -32.27 -8.15 -16.55
N GLU A 452 -31.37 -8.96 -15.98
CA GLU A 452 -30.68 -10.06 -16.67
C GLU A 452 -31.60 -11.28 -16.85
N ALA A 453 -31.76 -11.74 -18.09
CA ALA A 453 -32.45 -12.99 -18.39
C ALA A 453 -31.54 -14.19 -18.11
N ASP A 454 -32.12 -15.33 -17.74
CA ASP A 454 -31.38 -16.58 -17.58
C ASP A 454 -30.84 -17.07 -18.93
N MET A 455 -29.55 -17.47 -18.96
CA MET A 455 -28.92 -18.02 -20.15
C MET A 455 -29.59 -19.33 -20.60
N GLU A 456 -29.99 -20.21 -19.67
CA GLU A 456 -30.67 -21.46 -20.02
C GLU A 456 -32.02 -21.20 -20.68
N TRP A 457 -32.76 -20.22 -20.18
CA TRP A 457 -34.02 -19.78 -20.79
C TRP A 457 -33.80 -19.23 -22.21
N LEU A 458 -32.74 -18.44 -22.41
CA LEU A 458 -32.40 -17.89 -23.72
C LEU A 458 -32.03 -19.00 -24.71
N LEU A 459 -31.24 -19.98 -24.28
CA LEU A 459 -30.86 -21.13 -25.12
C LEU A 459 -32.09 -21.89 -25.61
N ARG A 460 -33.01 -22.23 -24.71
CA ARG A 460 -34.27 -22.90 -25.08
C ARG A 460 -35.09 -22.10 -26.10
N ARG A 461 -35.12 -20.77 -25.97
CA ARG A 461 -35.80 -19.87 -26.92
C ARG A 461 -35.12 -19.86 -28.30
N LEU A 462 -33.78 -19.81 -28.32
CA LEU A 462 -33.00 -19.79 -29.56
C LEU A 462 -33.05 -21.12 -30.29
N ASP A 463 -33.11 -22.24 -29.57
CA ASP A 463 -33.26 -23.58 -30.18
C ASP A 463 -34.67 -23.76 -30.76
N ALA A 464 -35.71 -23.25 -30.08
CA ALA A 464 -37.08 -23.30 -30.58
C ALA A 464 -37.33 -22.40 -31.80
N LYS A 465 -36.65 -21.25 -31.89
CA LYS A 465 -36.77 -20.33 -33.02
C LYS A 465 -35.40 -19.73 -33.37
N PRO A 466 -34.58 -20.46 -34.16
CA PRO A 466 -33.23 -20.02 -34.46
C PRO A 466 -33.24 -18.73 -35.29
N PRO A 467 -32.52 -17.68 -34.86
CA PRO A 467 -32.34 -16.46 -35.65
C PRO A 467 -31.41 -16.73 -36.85
N HIS A 468 -31.31 -15.74 -37.74
CA HIS A 468 -30.40 -15.84 -38.89
C HIS A 468 -28.95 -15.96 -38.42
N ARG A 469 -28.20 -16.90 -39.01
CA ARG A 469 -26.82 -17.19 -38.65
C ARG A 469 -25.86 -16.59 -39.67
N VAL A 470 -24.84 -15.90 -39.19
CA VAL A 470 -23.75 -15.37 -40.01
C VAL A 470 -22.45 -16.11 -39.70
N PRO A 471 -21.55 -16.27 -40.70
CA PRO A 471 -20.27 -16.95 -40.50
C PRO A 471 -19.38 -16.20 -39.51
N GLY A 472 -18.57 -16.96 -38.77
CA GLY A 472 -17.56 -16.43 -37.86
C GLY A 472 -17.84 -16.67 -36.38
N THR A 473 -16.99 -16.08 -35.53
CA THR A 473 -17.05 -16.23 -34.07
C THR A 473 -17.35 -14.90 -33.40
N ALA A 474 -18.30 -14.89 -32.47
CA ALA A 474 -18.60 -13.76 -31.61
C ALA A 474 -18.30 -14.07 -30.14
N VAL A 475 -17.67 -13.12 -29.44
CA VAL A 475 -17.39 -13.23 -28.00
C VAL A 475 -18.22 -12.19 -27.27
N PHE A 476 -19.07 -12.64 -26.36
CA PHE A 476 -19.91 -11.80 -25.51
C PHE A 476 -19.38 -11.82 -24.08
N PHE A 477 -19.14 -10.65 -23.51
CA PHE A 477 -18.66 -10.53 -22.13
C PHE A 477 -19.82 -10.49 -21.14
N THR A 478 -19.69 -11.22 -20.04
CA THR A 478 -20.63 -11.16 -18.91
C THR A 478 -19.90 -11.29 -17.57
N ALA A 479 -20.37 -10.56 -16.57
CA ALA A 479 -19.89 -10.70 -15.19
C ALA A 479 -20.44 -11.98 -14.54
N ASP A 480 -21.65 -12.39 -14.94
CA ASP A 480 -22.31 -13.59 -14.42
C ASP A 480 -22.41 -14.68 -15.50
N PRO A 481 -21.73 -15.83 -15.35
CA PRO A 481 -21.72 -16.90 -16.35
C PRO A 481 -23.07 -17.63 -16.51
N THR A 482 -24.03 -17.43 -15.60
CA THR A 482 -25.39 -18.01 -15.72
C THR A 482 -26.39 -17.05 -16.33
N ALA A 483 -26.07 -15.76 -16.41
CA ALA A 483 -26.92 -14.75 -17.03
C ALA A 483 -26.66 -14.63 -18.53
N ALA A 484 -27.71 -14.37 -19.30
CA ALA A 484 -27.60 -14.02 -20.70
C ALA A 484 -26.88 -12.66 -20.84
N PRO A 485 -25.76 -12.57 -21.60
CA PRO A 485 -25.05 -11.31 -21.76
C PRO A 485 -25.95 -10.23 -22.36
N THR A 486 -25.96 -9.04 -21.76
CA THR A 486 -26.77 -7.91 -22.23
C THR A 486 -26.48 -7.57 -23.69
N ALA A 487 -25.20 -7.62 -24.11
CA ALA A 487 -24.80 -7.36 -25.50
C ALA A 487 -25.43 -8.36 -26.49
N LEU A 488 -25.54 -9.64 -26.09
CA LEU A 488 -26.19 -10.67 -26.90
C LEU A 488 -27.69 -10.38 -27.04
N MET A 489 -28.36 -10.08 -25.92
CA MET A 489 -29.79 -9.77 -25.92
C MET A 489 -30.13 -8.58 -26.81
N HIS A 490 -29.33 -7.50 -26.73
CA HIS A 490 -29.53 -6.33 -27.58
C HIS A 490 -29.21 -6.62 -29.05
N ASN A 491 -28.14 -7.37 -29.33
CA ASN A 491 -27.81 -7.77 -30.70
C ASN A 491 -28.96 -8.59 -31.32
N LEU A 492 -29.53 -9.53 -30.58
CA LEU A 492 -30.69 -10.32 -31.03
C LEU A 492 -31.94 -9.44 -31.22
N LYS A 493 -32.18 -8.48 -30.32
CA LYS A 493 -33.33 -7.56 -30.41
C LYS A 493 -33.28 -6.65 -31.64
N HIS A 494 -32.12 -6.06 -31.92
CA HIS A 494 -31.98 -5.02 -32.93
C HIS A 494 -31.51 -5.57 -34.28
N ASN A 495 -30.48 -6.41 -34.28
CA ASN A 495 -29.89 -6.94 -35.51
C ASN A 495 -30.51 -8.27 -35.94
N ARG A 496 -31.12 -9.02 -35.00
CA ARG A 496 -31.76 -10.33 -35.25
C ARG A 496 -30.82 -11.38 -35.87
N VAL A 497 -29.52 -11.24 -35.60
CA VAL A 497 -28.45 -12.10 -36.13
C VAL A 497 -27.69 -12.77 -35.00
N LEU A 498 -27.26 -14.01 -35.22
CA LEU A 498 -26.38 -14.78 -34.34
C LEU A 498 -25.17 -15.29 -35.14
N HIS A 499 -24.00 -15.43 -34.53
CA HIS A 499 -22.85 -16.01 -35.23
C HIS A 499 -22.89 -17.54 -35.17
N GLU A 500 -22.19 -18.24 -36.06
CA GLU A 500 -22.06 -19.70 -36.01
C GLU A 500 -21.47 -20.21 -34.70
N ARG A 501 -20.50 -19.47 -34.13
CA ARG A 501 -19.87 -19.80 -32.85
C ARG A 501 -19.96 -18.62 -31.90
N ASN A 502 -20.60 -18.80 -30.75
CA ASN A 502 -20.79 -17.77 -29.74
C ASN A 502 -20.08 -18.17 -28.46
N ILE A 503 -19.17 -17.33 -27.99
CA ILE A 503 -18.40 -17.55 -26.78
C ILE A 503 -18.89 -16.58 -25.71
N ILE A 504 -19.30 -17.10 -24.56
CA ILE A 504 -19.63 -16.30 -23.39
C ILE A 504 -18.40 -16.27 -22.49
N LEU A 505 -17.76 -15.11 -22.43
CA LEU A 505 -16.54 -14.92 -21.66
C LEU A 505 -16.84 -14.18 -20.35
N SER A 506 -16.53 -14.83 -19.23
CA SER A 506 -16.54 -14.24 -17.90
C SER A 506 -15.13 -14.18 -17.34
N ILE A 507 -14.72 -13.01 -16.88
CA ILE A 507 -13.44 -12.81 -16.20
C ILE A 507 -13.74 -12.55 -14.72
N LYS A 508 -13.36 -13.48 -13.85
CA LYS A 508 -13.56 -13.39 -12.40
C LYS A 508 -12.22 -13.16 -11.71
N THR A 509 -12.19 -12.21 -10.78
CA THR A 509 -11.07 -12.01 -9.87
C THR A 509 -11.36 -12.76 -8.57
N GLU A 510 -10.43 -13.60 -8.15
CA GLU A 510 -10.49 -14.41 -6.93
C GLU A 510 -9.74 -13.70 -5.77
N ASP A 511 -10.12 -13.98 -4.52
CA ASP A 511 -9.51 -13.40 -3.30
C ASP A 511 -8.09 -13.95 -2.97
N VAL A 512 -7.47 -14.60 -3.95
CA VAL A 512 -6.11 -15.14 -3.88
C VAL A 512 -5.21 -14.33 -4.81
N PRO A 513 -3.92 -14.14 -4.51
CA PRO A 513 -3.08 -13.23 -5.30
C PRO A 513 -2.83 -13.72 -6.72
N ARG A 514 -2.66 -15.04 -6.89
CA ARG A 514 -2.45 -15.68 -8.18
C ARG A 514 -3.23 -16.99 -8.21
N VAL A 515 -3.91 -17.25 -9.33
CA VAL A 515 -4.62 -18.51 -9.56
C VAL A 515 -3.67 -19.50 -10.23
N PRO A 516 -3.62 -20.77 -9.79
CA PRO A 516 -2.82 -21.81 -10.44
C PRO A 516 -3.20 -21.99 -11.92
N ARG A 517 -2.23 -22.21 -12.81
CA ARG A 517 -2.45 -22.23 -14.27
C ARG A 517 -3.55 -23.20 -14.74
N TYR A 518 -3.74 -24.32 -14.03
CA TYR A 518 -4.74 -25.33 -14.38
C TYR A 518 -6.18 -24.92 -13.98
N GLU A 519 -6.33 -24.11 -12.93
CA GLU A 519 -7.62 -23.57 -12.44
C GLU A 519 -8.05 -22.27 -13.14
N ARG A 520 -7.12 -21.59 -13.83
CA ARG A 520 -7.35 -20.28 -14.47
C ARG A 520 -8.45 -20.27 -15.52
N LEU A 521 -8.76 -21.41 -16.13
CA LEU A 521 -9.67 -21.44 -17.26
C LEU A 521 -10.56 -22.67 -17.19
N THR A 522 -11.86 -22.45 -17.10
CA THR A 522 -12.88 -23.49 -17.31
C THR A 522 -13.62 -23.20 -18.61
N VAL A 523 -13.71 -24.21 -19.47
CA VAL A 523 -14.36 -24.12 -20.78
C VAL A 523 -15.45 -25.19 -20.78
N ASP A 524 -16.70 -24.76 -20.87
CA ASP A 524 -17.86 -25.64 -20.92
C ASP A 524 -18.57 -25.43 -22.26
N ARG A 525 -18.89 -26.51 -22.98
CA ARG A 525 -19.78 -26.43 -24.15
C ARG A 525 -21.21 -26.51 -23.66
N VAL A 526 -21.95 -25.40 -23.77
CA VAL A 526 -23.32 -25.31 -23.25
C VAL A 526 -24.32 -25.77 -24.30
N SER A 527 -24.06 -25.48 -25.57
CA SER A 527 -24.76 -26.04 -26.73
C SER A 527 -23.82 -26.11 -27.93
N ASP A 528 -24.29 -26.66 -29.05
CA ASP A 528 -23.52 -26.70 -30.31
C ASP A 528 -23.11 -25.30 -30.79
N THR A 529 -23.84 -24.27 -30.39
CA THR A 529 -23.63 -22.88 -30.83
C THR A 529 -22.99 -22.00 -29.74
N PHE A 530 -23.06 -22.41 -28.48
CA PHE A 530 -22.61 -21.62 -27.32
C PHE A 530 -21.55 -22.32 -26.49
N ILE A 531 -20.44 -21.62 -26.28
CA ILE A 531 -19.34 -22.08 -25.43
C ILE A 531 -19.15 -21.08 -24.31
N ARG A 532 -19.16 -21.56 -23.07
CA ARG A 532 -18.92 -20.75 -21.88
C ARG A 532 -17.46 -20.87 -21.47
N VAL A 533 -16.82 -19.73 -21.30
CA VAL A 533 -15.43 -19.61 -20.87
C VAL A 533 -15.38 -18.76 -19.62
N VAL A 534 -14.95 -19.34 -18.51
CA VAL A 534 -14.71 -18.60 -17.26
C VAL A 534 -13.22 -18.56 -17.00
N ALA A 535 -12.65 -17.37 -17.10
CA ALA A 535 -11.27 -17.09 -16.79
C ALA A 535 -11.16 -16.53 -15.35
N ARG A 536 -10.38 -17.20 -14.51
CA ARG A 536 -10.13 -16.84 -13.10
C ARG A 536 -8.73 -16.28 -12.95
N TYR A 537 -8.62 -15.12 -12.33
CA TYR A 537 -7.37 -14.43 -12.07
C TYR A 537 -7.27 -14.03 -10.61
N GLY A 538 -6.06 -14.06 -10.06
CA GLY A 538 -5.84 -13.54 -8.72
C GLY A 538 -5.67 -12.02 -8.71
N PHE A 539 -5.76 -11.40 -7.53
CA PHE A 539 -5.71 -9.93 -7.40
C PHE A 539 -4.34 -9.30 -7.72
N MET A 540 -3.29 -10.08 -7.93
CA MET A 540 -1.98 -9.61 -8.41
C MET A 540 -1.78 -9.81 -9.93
N GLU A 541 -2.77 -10.39 -10.63
CA GLU A 541 -2.66 -10.75 -12.05
C GLU A 541 -3.44 -9.80 -12.96
N THR A 542 -2.85 -9.44 -14.09
CA THR A 542 -3.54 -8.63 -15.11
C THR A 542 -4.24 -9.55 -16.13
N PRO A 543 -5.58 -9.60 -16.16
CA PRO A 543 -6.30 -10.36 -17.18
C PRO A 543 -6.08 -9.75 -18.56
N SER A 544 -5.90 -10.60 -19.57
CA SER A 544 -5.70 -10.16 -20.95
C SER A 544 -6.37 -11.13 -21.90
N VAL A 545 -7.25 -10.61 -22.75
CA VAL A 545 -8.06 -11.41 -23.68
C VAL A 545 -7.22 -12.23 -24.66
N PRO A 546 -6.18 -11.67 -25.31
CA PRO A 546 -5.26 -12.47 -26.14
C PRO A 546 -4.63 -13.64 -25.38
N LYS A 547 -4.18 -13.42 -24.13
CA LYS A 547 -3.59 -14.48 -23.29
C LYS A 547 -4.62 -15.53 -22.88
N ILE A 548 -5.88 -15.14 -22.63
CA ILE A 548 -6.97 -16.07 -22.33
C ILE A 548 -7.15 -17.02 -23.53
N PHE A 549 -7.28 -16.48 -24.74
CA PHE A 549 -7.49 -17.30 -25.94
C PHE A 549 -6.28 -18.16 -26.34
N GLU A 550 -5.05 -17.71 -26.04
CA GLU A 550 -3.86 -18.55 -26.18
C GLU A 550 -3.93 -19.80 -25.29
N VAL A 551 -4.44 -19.66 -24.06
CA VAL A 551 -4.66 -20.80 -23.15
C VAL A 551 -5.85 -21.64 -23.60
N CYS A 552 -6.93 -21.03 -24.08
CA CYS A 552 -8.08 -21.74 -24.67
C CYS A 552 -7.67 -22.66 -25.82
N ARG A 553 -6.74 -22.23 -26.68
CA ARG A 553 -6.23 -23.03 -27.80
C ARG A 553 -5.58 -24.33 -27.34
N ARG A 554 -5.00 -24.37 -26.13
CA ARG A 554 -4.43 -25.59 -25.53
C ARG A 554 -5.48 -26.55 -24.95
N LYS A 555 -6.74 -26.11 -24.85
CA LYS A 555 -7.91 -26.90 -24.41
C LYS A 555 -8.90 -27.13 -25.57
N ASP A 556 -8.39 -27.31 -26.79
CA ASP A 556 -9.16 -27.56 -28.02
C ASP A 556 -10.20 -26.49 -28.38
N LEU A 557 -10.01 -25.26 -27.89
CA LEU A 557 -10.81 -24.11 -28.26
C LEU A 557 -9.99 -23.14 -29.11
N ASN A 558 -9.86 -23.45 -30.40
CA ASN A 558 -9.09 -22.62 -31.32
C ASN A 558 -9.93 -21.40 -31.74
N VAL A 559 -9.54 -20.19 -31.33
CA VAL A 559 -10.21 -18.94 -31.64
C VAL A 559 -9.17 -17.97 -32.17
N ASP A 560 -9.32 -17.57 -33.43
CA ASP A 560 -8.47 -16.52 -33.99
C ASP A 560 -8.99 -15.16 -33.55
N VAL A 561 -8.22 -14.49 -32.70
CA VAL A 561 -8.53 -13.16 -32.16
C VAL A 561 -8.64 -12.12 -33.28
N ALA A 562 -7.92 -12.30 -34.40
CA ALA A 562 -7.92 -11.37 -35.51
C ALA A 562 -9.20 -11.41 -36.36
N THR A 563 -9.98 -12.49 -36.33
CA THR A 563 -11.22 -12.66 -37.10
C THR A 563 -12.48 -12.73 -36.23
N THR A 564 -12.32 -12.59 -34.91
CA THR A 564 -13.41 -12.72 -33.94
C THR A 564 -13.99 -11.35 -33.58
N SER A 565 -15.32 -11.24 -33.59
CA SER A 565 -16.02 -10.01 -33.18
C SER A 565 -16.26 -10.01 -31.67
N PHE A 566 -15.82 -8.95 -30.98
CA PHE A 566 -15.96 -8.80 -29.54
C PHE A 566 -17.13 -7.86 -29.21
N PHE A 567 -18.19 -8.42 -28.62
CA PHE A 567 -19.38 -7.68 -28.22
C PHE A 567 -19.30 -7.28 -26.75
N LEU A 568 -19.24 -5.98 -26.51
CA LEU A 568 -19.19 -5.38 -25.18
C LEU A 568 -20.44 -4.55 -24.93
N SER A 569 -20.99 -4.62 -23.72
CA SER A 569 -22.02 -3.67 -23.30
C SER A 569 -21.36 -2.47 -22.61
N ARG A 570 -21.59 -1.27 -23.15
CA ARG A 570 -21.19 -0.02 -22.51
C ARG A 570 -22.36 0.56 -21.73
N ARG A 571 -22.20 0.68 -20.42
CA ARG A 571 -23.25 1.18 -19.53
C ARG A 571 -23.05 2.68 -19.29
N ASN A 572 -23.96 3.49 -19.81
CA ASN A 572 -24.02 4.91 -19.47
C ASN A 572 -24.88 5.07 -18.21
N LEU A 573 -24.22 5.33 -17.08
CA LEU A 573 -24.87 5.51 -15.79
C LEU A 573 -25.53 6.89 -15.73
N LYS A 574 -26.82 6.92 -15.39
CA LYS A 574 -27.59 8.13 -15.09
C LYS A 574 -28.10 8.06 -13.65
N THR A 575 -28.04 9.20 -12.95
CA THR A 575 -28.56 9.33 -11.59
C THR A 575 -30.08 9.32 -11.60
N THR A 576 -30.70 8.58 -10.68
CA THR A 576 -32.16 8.52 -10.54
C THR A 576 -32.59 9.07 -9.18
N PRO A 577 -33.70 9.84 -9.09
CA PRO A 577 -34.21 10.33 -7.81
C PRO A 577 -34.68 9.22 -6.83
N LYS A 578 -34.72 7.96 -7.27
CA LYS A 578 -35.05 6.77 -6.46
C LYS A 578 -33.82 5.94 -6.07
N SER A 579 -32.61 6.49 -6.13
CA SER A 579 -31.39 5.78 -5.74
C SER A 579 -31.41 5.38 -4.26
N GLU A 580 -30.84 4.21 -3.95
CA GLU A 580 -30.58 3.76 -2.56
C GLU A 580 -29.39 4.50 -1.92
N MET A 581 -28.69 5.37 -2.66
CA MET A 581 -27.59 6.22 -2.17
C MET A 581 -27.99 7.70 -2.10
N PRO A 582 -27.37 8.50 -1.23
CA PRO A 582 -27.52 9.95 -1.24
C PRO A 582 -27.07 10.56 -2.58
N ALA A 583 -27.71 11.64 -3.01
CA ALA A 583 -27.46 12.26 -4.32
C ALA A 583 -26.00 12.70 -4.55
N TRP A 584 -25.28 13.12 -3.50
CA TRP A 584 -23.85 13.45 -3.60
C TRP A 584 -23.00 12.19 -3.85
N GLN A 585 -23.37 11.07 -3.24
CA GLN A 585 -22.68 9.79 -3.37
C GLN A 585 -22.93 9.18 -4.76
N ASP A 586 -24.15 9.33 -5.31
CA ASP A 586 -24.45 8.96 -6.70
C ASP A 586 -23.62 9.76 -7.70
N LYS A 587 -23.56 11.08 -7.55
CA LYS A 587 -22.76 11.96 -8.43
C LYS A 587 -21.29 11.56 -8.40
N LEU A 588 -20.75 11.26 -7.21
CA LEU A 588 -19.39 10.78 -7.03
C LEU A 588 -19.19 9.42 -7.72
N PHE A 589 -20.08 8.45 -7.49
CA PHE A 589 -20.00 7.13 -8.14
C PHE A 589 -20.05 7.23 -9.67
N VAL A 590 -20.96 8.04 -10.22
CA VAL A 590 -21.05 8.27 -11.67
C VAL A 590 -19.80 8.97 -12.21
N ALA A 591 -19.25 9.96 -11.51
CA ALA A 591 -18.00 10.61 -11.88
C ALA A 591 -16.81 9.63 -11.89
N LEU A 592 -16.69 8.81 -10.84
CA LEU A 592 -15.66 7.76 -10.75
C LEU A 592 -15.81 6.73 -11.87
N ALA A 593 -17.02 6.27 -12.15
CA ALA A 593 -17.31 5.31 -13.21
C ALA A 593 -16.99 5.87 -14.61
N ARG A 594 -17.29 7.14 -14.87
CA ARG A 594 -16.90 7.82 -16.13
C ARG A 594 -15.39 7.99 -16.26
N SER A 595 -14.69 8.16 -15.14
CA SER A 595 -13.23 8.31 -15.13
C SER A 595 -12.50 6.98 -15.30
N ALA A 596 -13.16 5.84 -15.06
CA ALA A 596 -12.56 4.51 -15.14
C ALA A 596 -12.15 4.17 -16.59
N GLN A 597 -11.08 3.40 -16.74
CA GLN A 597 -10.70 2.89 -18.06
C GLN A 597 -11.78 1.95 -18.62
N ASP A 598 -12.07 2.13 -19.91
CA ASP A 598 -12.96 1.25 -20.67
C ASP A 598 -12.44 -0.20 -20.65
N ALA A 599 -13.38 -1.15 -20.63
CA ALA A 599 -13.08 -2.59 -20.56
C ALA A 599 -12.20 -3.06 -21.74
N THR A 600 -12.39 -2.48 -22.92
CA THR A 600 -11.58 -2.71 -24.13
C THR A 600 -10.10 -2.51 -23.87
N THR A 601 -9.73 -1.34 -23.33
CA THR A 601 -8.35 -0.98 -23.01
C THR A 601 -7.82 -1.80 -21.84
N TYR A 602 -8.63 -1.99 -20.79
CA TYR A 602 -8.22 -2.72 -19.58
C TYR A 602 -7.91 -4.19 -19.85
N PHE A 603 -8.75 -4.88 -20.62
CA PHE A 603 -8.56 -6.30 -20.97
C PHE A 603 -7.71 -6.52 -22.24
N ARG A 604 -7.22 -5.43 -22.85
CA ARG A 604 -6.41 -5.42 -24.08
C ARG A 604 -7.11 -6.13 -25.24
N ILE A 605 -8.36 -5.79 -25.49
CA ILE A 605 -9.15 -6.30 -26.62
C ILE A 605 -8.75 -5.51 -27.88
N PRO A 606 -8.54 -6.17 -29.04
CA PRO A 606 -8.24 -5.48 -30.29
C PRO A 606 -9.33 -4.46 -30.65
N THR A 607 -8.97 -3.19 -30.76
CA THR A 607 -9.95 -2.07 -30.89
C THR A 607 -10.71 -2.08 -32.21
N ASP A 608 -10.11 -2.64 -33.27
CA ASP A 608 -10.69 -2.77 -34.61
C ASP A 608 -11.78 -3.86 -34.72
N ARG A 609 -11.91 -4.71 -33.69
CA ARG A 609 -12.85 -5.83 -33.65
C ARG A 609 -13.91 -5.72 -32.56
N VAL A 610 -14.00 -4.57 -31.89
CA VAL A 610 -14.95 -4.34 -30.82
C VAL A 610 -16.24 -3.71 -31.34
N VAL A 611 -17.37 -4.33 -30.96
CA VAL A 611 -18.71 -3.77 -31.12
C VAL A 611 -19.24 -3.41 -29.74
N GLU A 612 -19.34 -2.11 -29.46
CA GLU A 612 -19.95 -1.61 -28.22
C GLU A 612 -21.45 -1.40 -28.40
N VAL A 613 -22.25 -2.13 -27.64
CA VAL A 613 -23.71 -1.96 -27.58
C VAL A 613 -24.04 -1.16 -26.33
N GLY A 614 -24.37 0.12 -26.51
CA GLY A 614 -24.65 1.05 -25.43
C GLY A 614 -26.01 0.82 -24.77
N THR A 615 -26.06 0.81 -23.44
CA THR A 615 -27.29 0.80 -22.65
C THR A 615 -27.28 1.94 -21.63
N GLN A 616 -28.43 2.59 -21.43
CA GLN A 616 -28.59 3.56 -20.35
C GLN A 616 -29.11 2.84 -19.12
N VAL A 617 -28.38 2.94 -18.01
CA VAL A 617 -28.76 2.32 -16.74
C VAL A 617 -28.94 3.43 -15.70
N ALA A 618 -30.14 3.46 -15.14
CA ALA A 618 -30.49 4.28 -13.99
C ALA A 618 -29.87 3.64 -12.74
N VAL A 619 -29.05 4.39 -12.00
CA VAL A 619 -28.53 4.02 -10.67
C VAL A 619 -29.15 4.93 -9.63
#